data_AF-A0A9E3R601-F1
#
_entry.id   AF-A0A9E3R601-F1
#
_cell.length_a   1.000
_cell.length_b   1.000
_cell.length_c   1.000
_cell.angle_alpha   90.00
_cell.angle_beta   90.00
_cell.angle_gamma   90.00
#
_symmetry.space_group_name_H-M   'P 1'
#
loop_
_entity.id
_entity.type
_entity.pdbx_description
1 polymer ?
#
loop_
_entity_poly.entity_id
_entity_poly.type
_entity_poly.pdbx_seq_one_letter_code
_entity_poly.pdbx_strand_id
1 'polypeptide(L)'
;LDAAPREPSARGELGRYLASRARFVIADILFGEALRFGADTVRVAEALLAIAPYRPEVDRRRILAALLAAAQAGRERARVEARGGRADAAIAGVPVTVPMIFLTDGRGIGSFEVRGPGGARRAVLDPAVQGVRLARADDAALAPRSFGATGRGAPLLLPQLEIGARTLEAVEARVDPDLPPDEVRLGFDVLWALAPVFDERAGTMTLPAERARRVPGAATQVPMALGFPGIWLVPAVGRPPVPIASVEGRALLGGARWWWDASSATIVVQR
;
A
#
# COMPACT_ATOMS: atom_id res chain seq x y z
N LEU A 1 17.71 18.60 26.60
CA LEU A 1 17.08 18.15 25.34
C LEU A 1 15.76 18.90 25.20
N ASP A 2 15.83 20.17 24.84
CA ASP A 2 14.65 21.01 24.62
C ASP A 2 14.74 21.55 23.20
N ALA A 3 14.51 20.66 22.24
CA ALA A 3 14.39 21.03 20.84
C ALA A 3 12.99 21.60 20.65
N ALA A 4 12.91 22.94 20.63
CA ALA A 4 11.76 23.77 20.29
C ALA A 4 10.48 22.99 19.91
N PRO A 5 9.51 22.81 20.83
CA PRO A 5 8.32 21.98 20.60
C PRO A 5 7.39 22.48 19.48
N ARG A 6 7.72 23.59 18.81
CA ARG A 6 6.99 24.17 17.67
C ARG A 6 7.80 24.17 16.38
N GLU A 7 8.98 23.54 16.37
CA GLU A 7 9.83 23.53 15.18
C GLU A 7 9.18 22.64 14.08
N PRO A 8 8.84 23.20 12.90
CA PRO A 8 8.00 22.50 11.93
C PRO A 8 8.73 21.34 11.26
N SER A 9 10.03 21.47 11.00
CA SER A 9 10.79 20.47 10.25
C SER A 9 11.03 19.19 11.08
N ALA A 10 11.40 19.32 12.36
CA ALA A 10 11.56 18.20 13.29
C ALA A 10 10.25 17.43 13.49
N ARG A 11 9.10 18.13 13.51
CA ARG A 11 7.78 17.48 13.56
C ARG A 11 7.48 16.72 12.27
N GLY A 12 7.79 17.31 11.12
CA GLY A 12 7.69 16.62 9.83
C GLY A 12 8.56 15.36 9.78
N GLU A 13 9.82 15.46 10.19
CA GLU A 13 10.76 14.33 10.21
C GLU A 13 10.39 13.27 11.23
N LEU A 14 9.95 13.66 12.43
CA LEU A 14 9.41 12.71 13.42
C LEU A 14 8.14 12.04 12.88
N GLY A 15 7.28 12.78 12.17
CA GLY A 15 6.12 12.24 11.47
C GLY A 15 6.51 11.19 10.44
N ARG A 16 7.51 11.47 9.59
CA ARG A 16 8.05 10.50 8.62
C ARG A 16 8.63 9.28 9.32
N TYR A 17 9.38 9.46 10.40
CA TYR A 17 9.94 8.37 11.20
C TYR A 17 8.85 7.48 11.82
N LEU A 18 7.79 8.09 12.37
CA LEU A 18 6.68 7.33 12.95
C LEU A 18 5.85 6.62 11.87
N ALA A 19 5.62 7.27 10.73
CA ALA A 19 4.97 6.66 9.57
C ALA A 19 5.76 5.47 9.02
N SER A 20 7.09 5.58 8.96
CA SER A 20 7.95 4.48 8.55
C SER A 20 7.92 3.33 9.55
N ARG A 21 7.39 3.52 10.76
CA ARG A 21 7.16 2.48 11.77
C ARG A 21 5.67 2.12 11.90
N ALA A 22 4.88 2.36 10.85
CA ALA A 22 3.43 2.13 10.82
C ALA A 22 2.62 2.81 11.94
N ARG A 23 3.17 3.85 12.59
CA ARG A 23 2.47 4.65 13.60
C ARG A 23 1.67 5.79 12.93
N PHE A 24 0.76 5.42 12.04
CA PHE A 24 0.12 6.37 11.11
C PHE A 24 -0.73 7.45 11.78
N VAL A 25 -1.42 7.13 12.88
CA VAL A 25 -2.24 8.11 13.62
C VAL A 25 -1.36 9.22 14.19
N ILE A 26 -0.26 8.84 14.85
CA ILE A 26 0.66 9.81 15.46
C ILE A 26 1.41 10.58 14.36
N ALA A 27 1.85 9.89 13.31
CA ALA A 27 2.47 10.53 12.16
C ALA A 27 1.57 11.57 11.51
N ASP A 28 0.27 11.29 11.34
CA ASP A 28 -0.71 12.22 10.79
C ASP A 28 -0.89 13.47 11.65
N ILE A 29 -0.96 13.29 12.98
CA ILE A 29 -0.99 14.42 13.93
C ILE A 29 0.26 15.29 13.75
N LEU A 30 1.44 14.67 13.70
CA LEU A 30 2.71 15.39 13.54
C LEU A 30 2.81 16.12 12.20
N PHE A 31 2.29 15.54 11.11
CA PHE A 31 2.19 16.22 9.82
C PHE A 31 1.22 17.41 9.88
N GLY A 32 0.06 17.25 10.51
CA GLY A 32 -0.89 18.34 10.73
C GLY A 32 -0.31 19.47 11.59
N GLU A 33 0.46 19.13 12.62
CA GLU A 33 1.18 20.10 13.44
C GLU A 33 2.32 20.78 12.67
N ALA A 34 3.09 20.04 11.87
CA ALA A 34 4.12 20.60 11.01
C ALA A 34 3.53 21.66 10.04
N LEU A 35 2.39 21.37 9.41
CA LEU A 35 1.67 22.36 8.58
C LEU A 35 1.24 23.59 9.39
N ARG A 36 0.66 23.40 10.58
CA ARG A 36 0.24 24.51 11.45
C ARG A 36 1.39 25.41 11.85
N PHE A 37 2.60 24.86 11.99
CA PHE A 37 3.78 25.63 12.36
C PHE A 37 4.58 26.15 11.15
N GLY A 38 4.13 25.91 9.91
CA GLY A 38 4.72 26.50 8.72
C GLY A 38 5.76 25.63 8.00
N ALA A 39 5.69 24.30 8.14
CA ALA A 39 6.49 23.38 7.33
C ALA A 39 6.14 23.48 5.84
N ASP A 40 7.06 23.03 4.99
CA ASP A 40 6.86 22.91 3.54
C ASP A 40 5.61 22.06 3.24
N THR A 41 4.59 22.73 2.69
CA THR A 41 3.28 22.13 2.43
C THR A 41 3.33 21.04 1.38
N VAL A 42 4.22 21.14 0.39
CA VAL A 42 4.38 20.15 -0.67
C VAL A 42 4.98 18.88 -0.09
N ARG A 43 6.08 19.01 0.66
CA ARG A 43 6.74 17.86 1.31
C ARG A 43 5.84 17.13 2.30
N VAL A 44 5.05 17.87 3.08
CA VAL A 44 4.10 17.25 4.00
C VAL A 44 2.93 16.62 3.25
N ALA A 45 2.42 17.24 2.19
CA ALA A 45 1.37 16.65 1.34
C ALA A 45 1.84 15.34 0.69
N GLU A 46 3.07 15.28 0.18
CA GLU A 46 3.66 14.03 -0.34
C GLU A 46 3.73 12.93 0.72
N ALA A 47 4.15 13.27 1.94
CA ALA A 47 4.21 12.32 3.04
C ALA A 47 2.81 11.82 3.45
N LEU A 48 1.83 12.73 3.53
CA LEU A 48 0.42 12.40 3.80
C LEU A 48 -0.17 11.48 2.72
N LEU A 49 0.11 11.76 1.44
CA LEU A 49 -0.31 10.92 0.31
C LEU A 49 0.34 9.54 0.34
N ALA A 50 1.61 9.46 0.72
CA ALA A 50 2.32 8.18 0.85
C ALA A 50 1.70 7.27 1.91
N ILE A 51 1.23 7.84 3.03
CA ILE A 51 0.70 7.06 4.15
C ILE A 51 -0.82 6.90 4.12
N ALA A 52 -1.54 7.60 3.23
CA ALA A 52 -3.00 7.58 3.13
C ALA A 52 -3.61 6.17 2.94
N PRO A 53 -3.03 5.25 2.13
CA PRO A 53 -3.57 3.89 1.98
C PRO A 53 -3.57 3.07 3.28
N TYR A 54 -2.71 3.46 4.23
CA TYR A 54 -2.42 2.69 5.44
C TYR A 54 -3.28 3.07 6.65
N ARG A 55 -4.18 4.06 6.50
CA ARG A 55 -4.99 4.64 7.59
C ARG A 55 -6.38 4.01 7.68
N PRO A 56 -6.75 3.37 8.81
CA PRO A 56 -8.10 2.88 9.04
C PRO A 56 -9.06 3.92 9.65
N GLU A 57 -8.61 4.80 10.56
CA GLU A 57 -9.53 5.58 11.44
C GLU A 57 -9.62 7.11 11.22
N VAL A 58 -8.86 7.70 10.30
CA VAL A 58 -8.94 9.16 10.08
C VAL A 58 -9.91 9.46 8.94
N ASP A 59 -10.97 10.21 9.25
CA ASP A 59 -12.01 10.66 8.31
C ASP A 59 -11.38 11.30 7.07
N ARG A 60 -11.21 10.49 6.01
CA ARG A 60 -10.52 10.82 4.76
C ARG A 60 -11.05 12.11 4.11
N ARG A 61 -12.29 12.50 4.45
CA ARG A 61 -12.95 13.73 4.01
C ARG A 61 -12.23 15.00 4.48
N ARG A 62 -11.70 15.03 5.72
CA ARG A 62 -11.05 16.23 6.28
C ARG A 62 -9.70 16.54 5.64
N ILE A 63 -8.94 15.50 5.30
CA ILE A 63 -7.64 15.61 4.63
C ILE A 63 -7.82 15.89 3.14
N LEU A 64 -8.81 15.27 2.49
CA LEU A 64 -9.15 15.59 1.11
C LEU A 64 -9.61 17.05 0.98
N ALA A 65 -10.40 17.57 1.92
CA ALA A 65 -10.78 18.99 1.95
C ALA A 65 -9.58 19.94 2.15
N ALA A 66 -8.63 19.59 3.01
CA ALA A 66 -7.41 20.39 3.24
C ALA A 66 -6.43 20.33 2.04
N LEU A 67 -6.26 19.15 1.42
CA LEU A 67 -5.50 18.97 0.18
C LEU A 67 -6.17 19.65 -1.01
N LEU A 68 -7.50 19.64 -1.09
CA LEU A 68 -8.26 20.34 -2.14
C LEU A 68 -8.15 21.85 -2.01
N ALA A 69 -8.18 22.38 -0.78
CA ALA A 69 -7.94 23.80 -0.54
C ALA A 69 -6.51 24.23 -0.93
N ALA A 70 -5.50 23.36 -0.76
CA ALA A 70 -4.12 23.61 -1.18
C ALA A 70 -3.88 23.36 -2.70
N ALA A 71 -4.60 22.41 -3.30
CA ALA A 71 -4.48 22.03 -4.72
C ALA A 71 -5.40 22.84 -5.66
N GLN A 72 -6.27 23.70 -5.12
CA GLN A 72 -7.14 24.62 -5.87
C GLN A 72 -6.39 25.69 -6.67
N ALA A 73 -5.05 25.70 -6.63
CA ALA A 73 -4.19 26.45 -7.55
C ALA A 73 -4.08 25.86 -8.97
N GLY A 74 -4.88 24.85 -9.37
CA GLY A 74 -5.14 24.76 -10.82
C GLY A 74 -5.89 23.58 -11.47
N ARG A 75 -5.96 22.35 -10.94
CA ARG A 75 -6.38 21.22 -11.81
C ARG A 75 -7.22 20.10 -11.18
N GLU A 76 -7.69 20.26 -9.96
CA GLU A 76 -8.32 19.19 -9.16
C GLU A 76 -9.86 19.27 -9.08
N ARG A 77 -10.56 19.69 -10.14
CA ARG A 77 -12.05 19.60 -10.17
C ARG A 77 -12.55 18.33 -10.86
N ALA A 78 -11.78 17.75 -11.78
CA ALA A 78 -12.16 16.51 -12.47
C ALA A 78 -11.80 15.23 -11.70
N ARG A 79 -10.89 15.29 -10.71
CA ARG A 79 -10.44 14.12 -9.92
C ARG A 79 -11.35 13.81 -8.73
N VAL A 80 -12.10 14.80 -8.26
CA VAL A 80 -12.92 14.73 -7.04
C VAL A 80 -14.28 14.08 -7.29
N GLU A 81 -14.83 14.22 -8.49
CA GLU A 81 -16.06 13.49 -8.89
C GLU A 81 -15.80 11.99 -9.13
N ALA A 82 -14.54 11.60 -9.36
CA ALA A 82 -14.15 10.20 -9.58
C ALA A 82 -13.68 9.45 -8.31
N ARG A 83 -13.59 10.10 -7.14
CA ARG A 83 -12.96 9.54 -5.92
C ARG A 83 -13.93 9.31 -4.75
N GLY A 84 -15.11 8.76 -5.07
CA GLY A 84 -16.13 8.34 -4.10
C GLY A 84 -16.43 6.85 -4.19
N GLY A 85 -15.45 5.98 -3.92
CA GLY A 85 -15.61 4.51 -3.97
C GLY A 85 -14.95 3.81 -2.78
N ARG A 86 -15.76 3.59 -1.74
CA ARG A 86 -15.62 2.66 -0.59
C ARG A 86 -14.37 1.76 -0.53
N ALA A 87 -13.46 2.04 0.43
CA ALA A 87 -12.60 1.00 1.00
C ALA A 87 -13.29 0.22 2.15
N ASP A 88 -14.44 0.70 2.65
CA ASP A 88 -15.13 0.07 3.78
C ASP A 88 -16.06 -1.08 3.35
N ALA A 89 -16.38 -1.20 2.06
CA ALA A 89 -17.18 -2.32 1.53
C ALA A 89 -16.33 -3.51 1.03
N ALA A 90 -15.00 -3.37 0.92
CA ALA A 90 -14.15 -4.41 0.35
C ALA A 90 -13.83 -5.57 1.32
N ILE A 91 -14.07 -5.38 2.61
CA ILE A 91 -13.74 -6.37 3.66
C ILE A 91 -14.95 -7.27 3.95
N ALA A 92 -16.18 -6.74 3.83
CA ALA A 92 -17.40 -7.48 4.13
C ALA A 92 -17.65 -8.60 3.09
N GLY A 93 -17.67 -9.86 3.55
CA GLY A 93 -18.00 -11.02 2.73
C GLY A 93 -17.18 -12.26 3.08
N VAL A 94 -17.52 -13.42 2.51
CA VAL A 94 -16.84 -14.71 2.77
C VAL A 94 -15.33 -14.60 2.51
N PRO A 95 -14.45 -15.22 3.32
CA PRO A 95 -13.02 -15.23 3.05
C PRO A 95 -12.71 -15.76 1.63
N VAL A 96 -11.79 -15.09 0.93
CA VAL A 96 -11.39 -15.46 -0.43
C VAL A 96 -9.96 -15.98 -0.40
N THR A 97 -9.72 -17.15 -0.98
CA THR A 97 -8.38 -17.71 -1.12
C THR A 97 -7.98 -17.69 -2.58
N VAL A 98 -6.80 -17.14 -2.86
CA VAL A 98 -6.24 -16.96 -4.20
C VAL A 98 -4.95 -17.76 -4.31
N PRO A 99 -4.77 -18.60 -5.35
CA PRO A 99 -3.49 -19.24 -5.63
C PRO A 99 -2.41 -18.19 -5.89
N MET A 100 -1.24 -18.38 -5.30
CA MET A 100 -0.12 -17.44 -5.40
C MET A 100 1.21 -18.20 -5.54
N ILE A 101 2.00 -17.80 -6.53
CA ILE A 101 3.37 -18.29 -6.71
C ILE A 101 4.30 -17.32 -5.99
N PHE A 102 4.90 -17.75 -4.89
CA PHE A 102 5.85 -16.94 -4.14
C PHE A 102 7.17 -16.82 -4.89
N LEU A 103 7.70 -15.59 -4.94
CA LEU A 103 8.93 -15.27 -5.64
C LEU A 103 10.09 -15.13 -4.65
N THR A 104 11.29 -15.48 -5.10
CA THR A 104 12.55 -15.43 -4.35
C THR A 104 13.65 -14.66 -5.08
N ASP A 105 13.33 -14.11 -6.26
CA ASP A 105 14.25 -13.46 -7.19
C ASP A 105 14.37 -11.94 -7.00
N GLY A 106 13.75 -11.39 -5.95
CA GLY A 106 13.77 -9.97 -5.65
C GLY A 106 12.81 -9.11 -6.49
N ARG A 107 12.08 -9.68 -7.47
CA ARG A 107 11.13 -8.92 -8.31
C ARG A 107 9.82 -8.58 -7.59
N GLY A 108 9.56 -9.24 -6.46
CA GLY A 108 8.34 -9.06 -5.68
C GLY A 108 8.22 -10.16 -4.61
N ILE A 109 7.08 -10.17 -3.92
CA ILE A 109 6.75 -11.18 -2.89
C ILE A 109 6.18 -12.43 -3.54
N GLY A 110 5.33 -12.25 -4.55
CA GLY A 110 4.73 -13.34 -5.29
C GLY A 110 3.87 -12.85 -6.44
N SER A 111 3.42 -13.77 -7.29
CA SER A 111 2.50 -13.48 -8.38
C SER A 111 1.20 -14.28 -8.28
N PHE A 112 0.10 -13.65 -8.65
CA PHE A 112 -1.25 -14.23 -8.65
C PHE A 112 -2.06 -13.67 -9.83
N GLU A 113 -3.24 -14.21 -10.08
CA GLU A 113 -4.12 -13.71 -11.13
C GLU A 113 -5.01 -12.57 -10.61
N VAL A 114 -5.11 -11.50 -11.39
CA VAL A 114 -6.13 -10.46 -11.24
C VAL A 114 -7.01 -10.44 -12.47
N ARG A 115 -8.27 -10.02 -12.33
CA ARG A 115 -9.18 -9.87 -13.47
C ARG A 115 -9.72 -8.45 -13.57
N GLY A 116 -9.85 -7.99 -14.80
CA GLY A 116 -10.61 -6.79 -15.13
C GLY A 116 -11.73 -7.13 -16.11
N PRO A 117 -12.43 -6.12 -16.63
CA PRO A 117 -13.59 -6.32 -17.51
C PRO A 117 -13.29 -7.11 -18.79
N GLY A 118 -12.06 -7.02 -19.30
CA GLY A 118 -11.66 -7.69 -20.54
C GLY A 118 -10.89 -8.99 -20.34
N GLY A 119 -10.60 -9.41 -19.10
CA GLY A 119 -9.98 -10.70 -18.82
C GLY A 119 -8.96 -10.70 -17.69
N ALA A 120 -8.20 -11.79 -17.63
CA ALA A 120 -7.20 -12.06 -16.61
C ALA A 120 -5.81 -11.50 -16.97
N ARG A 121 -5.07 -11.10 -15.93
CA ARG A 121 -3.67 -10.69 -16.00
C ARG A 121 -2.89 -11.29 -14.85
N ARG A 122 -1.60 -11.56 -15.11
CA ARG A 122 -0.66 -11.89 -14.05
C ARG A 122 -0.30 -10.62 -13.30
N ALA A 123 -0.61 -10.61 -12.01
CA ALA A 123 -0.18 -9.60 -11.06
C ALA A 123 1.09 -10.05 -10.34
N VAL A 124 2.04 -9.14 -10.15
CA VAL A 124 3.17 -9.29 -9.22
C VAL A 124 2.96 -8.33 -8.05
N LEU A 125 2.97 -8.87 -6.84
CA LEU A 125 2.94 -8.07 -5.61
C LEU A 125 4.35 -7.54 -5.33
N ASP A 126 4.55 -6.25 -5.55
CA ASP A 126 5.83 -5.59 -5.43
C ASP A 126 5.79 -4.55 -4.28
N PRO A 127 6.53 -4.76 -3.18
CA PRO A 127 6.54 -3.83 -2.06
C PRO A 127 7.18 -2.48 -2.41
N ALA A 128 7.99 -2.40 -3.47
CA ALA A 128 8.61 -1.16 -3.95
C ALA A 128 7.69 -0.35 -4.87
N VAL A 129 6.53 -0.90 -5.23
CA VAL A 129 5.50 -0.20 -6.01
C VAL A 129 4.47 0.40 -5.06
N GLN A 130 4.00 1.59 -5.40
CA GLN A 130 2.80 2.20 -4.82
C GLN A 130 1.68 2.20 -5.86
N GLY A 131 0.49 1.77 -5.44
CA GLY A 131 -0.70 1.65 -6.28
C GLY A 131 -0.58 0.54 -7.32
N VAL A 132 -1.26 0.68 -8.45
CA VAL A 132 -1.18 -0.28 -9.56
C VAL A 132 -0.34 0.30 -10.70
N ARG A 133 0.51 -0.54 -11.31
CA ARG A 133 1.32 -0.19 -12.48
C ARG A 133 1.01 -1.13 -13.63
N LEU A 134 0.81 -0.52 -14.80
CA LEU A 134 0.53 -1.19 -16.06
C LEU A 134 1.62 -0.88 -17.07
N ALA A 135 1.96 -1.85 -17.91
CA ALA A 135 2.88 -1.60 -19.02
C ALA A 135 2.32 -0.57 -20.01
N ARG A 136 1.00 -0.57 -20.24
CA ARG A 136 0.34 0.30 -21.23
C ARG A 136 -1.01 0.84 -20.75
N ALA A 137 -1.40 1.98 -21.29
CA ALA A 137 -2.67 2.64 -21.00
C ALA A 137 -3.87 2.03 -21.73
N ASP A 138 -3.65 1.11 -22.65
CA ASP A 138 -4.66 0.46 -23.48
C ASP A 138 -4.76 -1.04 -23.19
N ASP A 139 -4.36 -1.48 -21.98
CA ASP A 139 -4.48 -2.89 -21.58
C ASP A 139 -5.94 -3.35 -21.62
N ALA A 140 -6.30 -4.05 -22.68
CA ALA A 140 -7.65 -4.50 -22.95
C ALA A 140 -8.23 -5.36 -21.83
N ALA A 141 -7.40 -6.14 -21.12
CA ALA A 141 -7.90 -7.02 -20.06
C ALA A 141 -8.38 -6.23 -18.84
N LEU A 142 -7.68 -5.16 -18.50
CA LEU A 142 -8.02 -4.32 -17.34
C LEU A 142 -8.87 -3.10 -17.71
N ALA A 143 -8.98 -2.77 -18.99
CA ALA A 143 -9.78 -1.67 -19.53
C ALA A 143 -9.60 -0.34 -18.75
N PRO A 144 -8.35 0.13 -18.52
CA PRO A 144 -8.09 1.37 -17.82
C PRO A 144 -8.69 2.58 -18.55
N ARG A 145 -9.19 3.55 -17.79
CA ARG A 145 -9.66 4.84 -18.30
C ARG A 145 -8.60 5.91 -18.05
N SER A 146 -8.26 6.65 -19.09
CA SER A 146 -7.42 7.83 -18.99
C SER A 146 -8.28 9.10 -18.91
N PHE A 147 -7.79 10.10 -18.17
CA PHE A 147 -8.45 11.40 -18.06
C PHE A 147 -7.51 12.48 -18.58
N GLY A 148 -7.39 12.58 -19.91
CA GLY A 148 -6.71 13.67 -20.61
C GLY A 148 -5.18 13.73 -20.51
N ALA A 149 -4.55 12.99 -19.60
CA ALA A 149 -3.09 12.88 -19.49
C ALA A 149 -2.58 11.64 -20.24
N THR A 150 -1.58 11.82 -21.10
CA THR A 150 -0.88 10.74 -21.81
C THR A 150 0.61 10.75 -21.46
N GLY A 151 1.25 9.58 -21.43
CA GLY A 151 2.69 9.44 -21.13
C GLY A 151 3.02 8.70 -19.82
N ARG A 152 4.31 8.62 -19.50
CA ARG A 152 4.83 7.89 -18.32
C ARG A 152 4.30 8.50 -17.03
N GLY A 153 3.77 7.66 -16.14
CA GLY A 153 3.19 8.13 -14.87
C GLY A 153 1.83 8.83 -15.01
N ALA A 154 1.24 8.87 -16.20
CA ALA A 154 -0.11 9.41 -16.38
C ALA A 154 -1.11 8.62 -15.52
N PRO A 155 -1.99 9.31 -14.77
CA PRO A 155 -2.98 8.66 -13.93
C PRO A 155 -4.02 7.96 -14.81
N LEU A 156 -4.27 6.70 -14.48
CA LEU A 156 -5.30 5.86 -15.04
C LEU A 156 -6.25 5.44 -13.91
N LEU A 157 -7.49 5.13 -14.29
CA LEU A 157 -8.47 4.54 -13.39
C LEU A 157 -8.88 3.18 -13.91
N LEU A 158 -8.65 2.16 -13.10
CA LEU A 158 -9.24 0.85 -13.32
C LEU A 158 -10.66 0.91 -12.76
N PRO A 159 -11.71 0.76 -13.60
CA PRO A 159 -13.07 0.80 -13.11
C PRO A 159 -13.32 -0.33 -12.11
N GLN A 160 -12.72 -1.49 -12.36
CA GLN A 160 -12.86 -2.71 -11.59
C GLN A 160 -11.55 -3.51 -11.64
N LEU A 161 -11.13 -4.05 -10.50
CA LEU A 161 -10.02 -4.98 -10.37
C LEU A 161 -10.41 -6.09 -9.40
N GLU A 162 -10.47 -7.32 -9.89
CA GLU A 162 -10.84 -8.50 -9.11
C GLU A 162 -9.60 -9.27 -8.67
N ILE A 163 -9.62 -9.73 -7.42
CA ILE A 163 -8.63 -10.59 -6.79
C ILE A 163 -9.37 -11.78 -6.21
N GLY A 164 -9.38 -12.90 -6.93
CA GLY A 164 -10.33 -13.98 -6.66
C GLY A 164 -11.77 -13.46 -6.77
N ALA A 165 -12.58 -13.69 -5.74
CA ALA A 165 -13.96 -13.15 -5.65
C ALA A 165 -14.05 -11.78 -4.96
N ARG A 166 -12.93 -11.12 -4.63
CA ARG A 166 -12.93 -9.75 -4.09
C ARG A 166 -12.83 -8.75 -5.23
N THR A 167 -13.72 -7.76 -5.22
CA THR A 167 -13.74 -6.69 -6.23
C THR A 167 -13.30 -5.37 -5.60
N LEU A 168 -12.32 -4.73 -6.24
CA LEU A 168 -11.90 -3.37 -5.97
C LEU A 168 -12.41 -2.46 -7.08
N GLU A 169 -13.09 -1.38 -6.72
CA GLU A 169 -13.61 -0.41 -7.67
C GLU A 169 -12.75 0.85 -7.70
N ALA A 170 -12.71 1.52 -8.85
CA ALA A 170 -12.05 2.81 -9.02
C ALA A 170 -10.58 2.84 -8.52
N VAL A 171 -9.81 1.82 -8.90
CA VAL A 171 -8.40 1.69 -8.48
C VAL A 171 -7.52 2.61 -9.32
N GLU A 172 -6.77 3.50 -8.66
CA GLU A 172 -5.81 4.36 -9.32
C GLU A 172 -4.62 3.53 -9.82
N ALA A 173 -4.29 3.68 -11.11
CA ALA A 173 -3.19 3.02 -11.77
C ALA A 173 -2.31 4.05 -12.51
N ARG A 174 -1.10 3.64 -12.90
CA ARG A 174 -0.18 4.46 -13.71
C ARG A 174 0.54 3.61 -14.73
N VAL A 175 0.88 4.22 -15.88
CA VAL A 175 1.71 3.56 -16.89
C VAL A 175 3.17 3.55 -16.44
N ASP A 176 3.78 2.38 -16.47
CA ASP A 176 5.22 2.17 -16.37
C ASP A 176 5.69 1.33 -17.57
N PRO A 177 6.27 1.96 -18.61
CA PRO A 177 6.62 1.29 -19.86
C PRO A 177 7.77 0.28 -19.70
N ASP A 178 8.48 0.32 -18.57
CA ASP A 178 9.57 -0.61 -18.27
C ASP A 178 9.03 -1.99 -17.79
N LEU A 179 7.72 -2.12 -17.58
CA LEU A 179 7.08 -3.39 -17.23
C LEU A 179 6.87 -4.29 -18.45
N PRO A 180 6.96 -5.62 -18.27
CA PRO A 180 6.52 -6.57 -19.30
C PRO A 180 5.06 -6.32 -19.71
N PRO A 181 4.71 -6.41 -21.01
CA PRO A 181 3.36 -6.10 -21.50
C PRO A 181 2.21 -6.88 -20.83
N ASP A 182 2.49 -8.11 -20.41
CA ASP A 182 1.50 -9.02 -19.80
C ASP A 182 1.57 -9.03 -18.26
N GLU A 183 2.37 -8.14 -17.66
CA GLU A 183 2.55 -8.02 -16.22
C GLU A 183 1.91 -6.74 -15.68
N VAL A 184 1.21 -6.91 -14.57
CA VAL A 184 0.68 -5.82 -13.75
C VAL A 184 1.43 -5.85 -12.43
N ARG A 185 1.95 -4.71 -11.96
CA ARG A 185 2.51 -4.63 -10.60
C ARG A 185 1.52 -4.00 -9.65
N LEU A 186 1.29 -4.68 -8.53
CA LEU A 186 0.49 -4.18 -7.43
C LEU A 186 1.42 -3.84 -6.28
N GLY A 187 1.33 -2.61 -5.82
CA GLY A 187 1.91 -2.18 -4.57
C GLY A 187 1.24 -2.87 -3.40
N PHE A 188 1.99 -3.00 -2.32
CA PHE A 188 1.47 -3.60 -1.08
C PHE A 188 0.35 -2.75 -0.45
N ASP A 189 0.33 -1.45 -0.74
CA ASP A 189 -0.71 -0.51 -0.35
C ASP A 189 -2.09 -0.86 -0.95
N VAL A 190 -2.14 -1.46 -2.14
CA VAL A 190 -3.40 -1.88 -2.78
C VAL A 190 -4.06 -3.00 -1.98
N LEU A 191 -3.28 -3.98 -1.54
CA LEU A 191 -3.77 -5.05 -0.69
C LEU A 191 -3.94 -4.60 0.76
N TRP A 192 -3.46 -3.40 1.12
CA TRP A 192 -3.35 -3.04 2.52
C TRP A 192 -4.74 -3.04 3.21
N ALA A 193 -5.75 -2.55 2.50
CA ALA A 193 -7.09 -2.51 3.07
C ALA A 193 -7.70 -3.90 3.33
N LEU A 194 -7.19 -4.96 2.69
CA LEU A 194 -7.79 -6.29 2.64
C LEU A 194 -7.25 -7.27 3.68
N ALA A 195 -6.23 -6.87 4.44
CA ALA A 195 -5.58 -7.71 5.44
C ALA A 195 -5.13 -9.10 4.94
N PRO A 196 -4.35 -9.17 3.84
CA PRO A 196 -3.96 -10.44 3.24
C PRO A 196 -3.17 -11.30 4.22
N VAL A 197 -3.42 -12.60 4.15
CA VAL A 197 -2.66 -13.62 4.86
C VAL A 197 -2.04 -14.53 3.83
N PHE A 198 -0.72 -14.62 3.86
CA PHE A 198 0.07 -15.39 2.93
C PHE A 198 0.38 -16.73 3.57
N ASP A 199 0.17 -17.82 2.84
CA ASP A 199 0.59 -19.16 3.24
C ASP A 199 1.53 -19.69 2.17
N GLU A 200 2.83 -19.60 2.45
CA GLU A 200 3.86 -19.97 1.47
C GLU A 200 3.95 -21.48 1.26
N ARG A 201 3.54 -22.29 2.24
CA ARG A 201 3.48 -23.75 2.08
C ARG A 201 2.31 -24.17 1.23
N ALA A 202 1.15 -23.55 1.47
CA ALA A 202 -0.05 -23.82 0.68
C ALA A 202 -0.01 -23.16 -0.71
N GLY A 203 0.90 -22.19 -0.93
CA GLY A 203 0.95 -21.44 -2.18
C GLY A 203 -0.28 -20.56 -2.37
N THR A 204 -0.74 -19.91 -1.29
CA THR A 204 -1.99 -19.13 -1.32
C THR A 204 -1.90 -17.79 -0.61
N MET A 205 -2.77 -16.88 -1.02
CA MET A 205 -3.10 -15.65 -0.31
C MET A 205 -4.58 -15.67 0.06
N THR A 206 -4.89 -15.57 1.36
CA THR A 206 -6.26 -15.45 1.86
C THR A 206 -6.57 -13.99 2.18
N LEU A 207 -7.68 -13.49 1.63
CA LEU A 207 -8.29 -12.21 1.95
C LEU A 207 -9.45 -12.47 2.94
N PRO A 208 -9.28 -12.19 4.24
CA PRO A 208 -10.29 -12.49 5.25
C PRO A 208 -11.58 -11.66 5.09
N ALA A 209 -12.63 -12.13 5.75
CA ALA A 209 -13.90 -11.42 5.92
C ALA A 209 -13.81 -10.25 6.92
N GLU A 210 -12.84 -10.29 7.82
CA GLU A 210 -12.63 -9.30 8.87
C GLU A 210 -11.13 -9.07 9.04
N ARG A 211 -10.76 -7.82 9.38
CA ARG A 211 -9.34 -7.46 9.60
C ARG A 211 -8.78 -8.01 10.90
N ALA A 212 -9.61 -8.17 11.93
CA ALA A 212 -9.15 -8.51 13.26
C ALA A 212 -8.68 -9.97 13.31
N ARG A 213 -7.38 -10.18 13.52
CA ARG A 213 -6.81 -11.49 13.82
C ARG A 213 -6.05 -11.42 15.13
N ARG A 214 -6.45 -12.27 16.08
CA ARG A 214 -5.64 -12.49 17.29
C ARG A 214 -4.32 -13.12 16.88
N VAL A 215 -3.22 -12.57 17.37
CA VAL A 215 -1.89 -13.16 17.22
C VAL A 215 -1.85 -14.44 18.07
N PRO A 216 -1.64 -15.63 17.48
CA PRO A 216 -1.46 -16.85 18.25
C PRO A 216 -0.22 -16.72 19.14
N GLY A 217 -0.26 -17.25 20.37
CA GLY A 217 0.86 -17.14 21.31
C GLY A 217 2.17 -17.78 20.83
N ALA A 218 2.12 -18.68 19.85
CA ALA A 218 3.28 -19.33 19.24
C ALA A 218 3.82 -18.64 17.98
N ALA A 219 3.23 -17.51 17.55
CA ALA A 219 3.67 -16.82 16.34
C ALA A 219 4.88 -15.91 16.63
N THR A 220 5.85 -15.89 15.72
CA THR A 220 6.99 -14.97 15.77
C THR A 220 6.58 -13.62 15.23
N GLN A 221 6.91 -12.52 15.93
CA GLN A 221 6.70 -11.16 15.43
C GLN A 221 8.03 -10.61 14.90
N VAL A 222 8.08 -10.33 13.60
CA VAL A 222 9.23 -9.71 12.94
C VAL A 222 8.93 -8.22 12.78
N PRO A 223 9.65 -7.31 13.46
CA PRO A 223 9.41 -5.88 13.30
C PRO A 223 9.61 -5.46 11.84
N MET A 224 8.74 -4.57 11.36
CA MET A 224 8.84 -4.01 10.03
C MET A 224 8.95 -2.49 10.05
N ALA A 225 9.46 -1.95 8.95
CA ALA A 225 9.41 -0.54 8.63
C ALA A 225 8.90 -0.36 7.19
N LEU A 226 8.11 0.68 6.96
CA LEU A 226 7.78 1.14 5.62
C LEU A 226 8.91 2.06 5.14
N GLY A 227 9.62 1.64 4.11
CA GLY A 227 10.35 2.57 3.26
C GLY A 227 9.33 3.14 2.30
N PHE A 228 9.28 4.44 2.06
CA PHE A 228 8.42 4.94 1.00
C PHE A 228 9.30 5.15 -0.24
N PRO A 229 9.35 4.20 -1.20
CA PRO A 229 8.61 2.93 -1.29
C PRO A 229 9.35 1.70 -0.72
N GLY A 230 8.61 0.63 -0.40
CA GLY A 230 9.17 -0.60 0.18
C GLY A 230 8.61 -1.03 1.54
N ILE A 231 8.75 -2.32 1.82
CA ILE A 231 8.62 -2.87 3.17
C ILE A 231 9.96 -3.47 3.54
N TRP A 232 10.45 -3.11 4.72
CA TRP A 232 11.70 -3.55 5.28
C TRP A 232 11.42 -4.37 6.53
N LEU A 233 12.10 -5.50 6.66
CA LEU A 233 12.07 -6.34 7.85
C LEU A 233 13.29 -6.02 8.70
N VAL A 234 13.11 -6.02 10.02
CA VAL A 234 14.21 -5.90 10.99
C VAL A 234 14.40 -7.29 11.61
N PRO A 235 15.35 -8.10 11.11
CA PRO A 235 15.44 -9.52 11.48
C PRO A 235 15.74 -9.72 12.98
N ALA A 236 16.59 -8.84 13.52
CA ALA A 236 17.00 -8.84 14.92
C ALA A 236 17.48 -7.44 15.34
N VAL A 237 17.47 -7.18 16.65
CA VAL A 237 18.08 -5.97 17.21
C VAL A 237 19.56 -5.90 16.82
N GLY A 238 20.00 -4.74 16.34
CA GLY A 238 21.39 -4.51 15.92
C GLY A 238 21.74 -4.97 14.51
N ARG A 239 20.82 -5.64 13.79
CA ARG A 239 20.99 -5.94 12.35
C ARG A 239 20.36 -4.85 11.48
N PRO A 240 20.95 -4.54 10.30
CA PRO A 240 20.36 -3.60 9.37
C PRO A 240 19.00 -4.14 8.86
N PRO A 241 18.02 -3.26 8.61
CA PRO A 241 16.79 -3.66 7.95
C PRO A 241 17.07 -4.21 6.55
N VAL A 242 16.31 -5.22 6.14
CA VAL A 242 16.42 -5.84 4.81
C VAL A 242 15.09 -5.71 4.06
N PRO A 243 15.07 -5.49 2.73
CA PRO A 243 13.83 -5.46 1.97
C PRO A 243 13.07 -6.78 2.10
N ILE A 244 11.75 -6.75 2.25
CA ILE A 244 10.92 -7.97 2.36
C ILE A 244 11.07 -8.89 1.14
N ALA A 245 11.30 -8.31 -0.04
CA ALA A 245 11.49 -9.05 -1.30
C ALA A 245 12.92 -9.59 -1.48
N SER A 246 13.90 -9.15 -0.67
CA SER A 246 15.27 -9.64 -0.75
C SER A 246 15.38 -11.11 -0.37
N VAL A 247 16.45 -11.80 -0.79
CA VAL A 247 16.68 -13.21 -0.44
C VAL A 247 16.61 -13.44 1.07
N GLU A 248 17.23 -12.58 1.88
CA GLU A 248 17.18 -12.67 3.34
C GLU A 248 15.76 -12.40 3.88
N GLY A 249 15.07 -11.39 3.35
CA GLY A 249 13.69 -11.08 3.73
C GLY A 249 12.72 -12.23 3.42
N ARG A 250 12.87 -12.86 2.25
CA ARG A 250 12.08 -14.04 1.86
C ARG A 250 12.44 -15.26 2.71
N ALA A 251 13.71 -15.44 3.09
CA ALA A 251 14.12 -16.53 3.99
C ALA A 251 13.47 -16.44 5.37
N LEU A 252 13.17 -15.23 5.88
CA LEU A 252 12.46 -15.05 7.15
C LEU A 252 11.00 -15.53 7.10
N LEU A 253 10.36 -15.38 5.94
CA LEU A 253 8.94 -15.67 5.70
C LEU A 253 8.71 -17.04 5.03
N GLY A 254 9.75 -17.59 4.43
CA GLY A 254 9.74 -18.78 3.58
C GLY A 254 9.11 -19.98 4.28
N GLY A 255 8.16 -20.61 3.60
CA GLY A 255 7.48 -21.81 4.09
C GLY A 255 6.73 -21.57 5.41
N ALA A 256 6.27 -20.35 5.67
CA ALA A 256 5.43 -20.02 6.81
C ALA A 256 4.10 -19.41 6.33
N ARG A 257 3.13 -19.42 7.23
CA ARG A 257 1.94 -18.58 7.13
C ARG A 257 2.24 -17.24 7.80
N TRP A 258 2.04 -16.13 7.11
CA TRP A 258 2.33 -14.82 7.67
C TRP A 258 1.31 -13.77 7.28
N TRP A 259 1.15 -12.81 8.17
CA TRP A 259 0.33 -11.63 7.97
C TRP A 259 0.92 -10.53 8.83
N TRP A 260 0.68 -9.31 8.41
CA TRP A 260 0.98 -8.11 9.16
C TRP A 260 0.10 -7.85 10.39
N ASP A 261 0.67 -7.18 11.36
CA ASP A 261 -0.05 -6.49 12.41
C ASP A 261 0.33 -5.01 12.38
N ALA A 262 -0.56 -4.23 11.77
CA ALA A 262 -0.42 -2.79 11.64
C ALA A 262 -0.30 -2.09 13.00
N SER A 263 -0.95 -2.62 14.03
CA SER A 263 -1.00 -1.99 15.36
C SER A 263 0.34 -2.08 16.09
N SER A 264 1.11 -3.14 15.81
CA SER A 264 2.45 -3.35 16.39
C SER A 264 3.58 -3.04 15.41
N ALA A 265 3.27 -2.75 14.15
CA ALA A 265 4.25 -2.59 13.07
C ALA A 265 5.13 -3.84 12.91
N THR A 266 4.49 -5.02 12.93
CA THR A 266 5.18 -6.30 12.79
C THR A 266 4.58 -7.13 11.67
N ILE A 267 5.37 -8.08 11.15
CA ILE A 267 4.87 -9.23 10.44
C ILE A 267 4.81 -10.40 11.42
N VAL A 268 3.62 -10.94 11.60
CA VAL A 268 3.34 -12.15 12.37
C VAL A 268 3.62 -13.35 11.46
N VAL A 269 4.50 -14.23 11.92
CA VAL A 269 4.95 -15.44 11.21
C VAL A 269 4.59 -16.68 12.02
N GLN A 270 3.81 -17.57 11.42
CA GLN A 270 3.36 -18.83 11.98
C GLN A 270 3.95 -19.97 11.14
N ARG A 271 4.79 -20.80 11.76
CA ARG A 271 5.46 -21.94 11.11
C ARG A 271 4.77 -23.26 11.39
#